data_AF-A0AAV7K610-F1
#
_entry.id   AF-A0AAV7K610-F1
#
_cell.length_a   1.000
_cell.length_b   1.000
_cell.length_c   1.000
_cell.angle_alpha   90.00
_cell.angle_beta   90.00
_cell.angle_gamma   90.00
#
_symmetry.space_group_name_H-M   'P 1'
#
loop_
_entity.id
_entity.type
_entity.pdbx_description
1 polymer ?
#
loop_
_entity_poly.entity_id
_entity_poly.type
_entity_poly.pdbx_seq_one_letter_code
_entity_poly.pdbx_strand_id
1 'polypeptide(L)'
;MSYRGLSELHFVPPKQTVNSQYYVEEILEKSYRLAVGRSKTAGSILTRKLLPNMSRAIFMQDGAPAHTASRTQEWCKNNMPTFWAKGEWPGNSPDLNTIENLWSILQEKLNEMKPSTNLNQLAENLKSG
;
A
#
# COMPACT_ATOMS: atom_id res chain seq x y z
N MET A 1 0.54 4.55 1.19
CA MET A 1 1.53 5.64 1.01
C MET A 1 0.83 6.98 0.78
N SER A 2 1.54 8.09 0.87
CA SER A 2 1.11 9.44 0.48
C SER A 2 2.33 10.26 0.00
N TYR A 3 2.11 11.50 -0.46
CA TYR A 3 3.21 12.38 -0.87
C TYR A 3 4.18 12.80 0.26
N ARG A 4 3.83 12.57 1.55
CA ARG A 4 4.69 12.94 2.70
C ARG A 4 5.26 11.74 3.45
N GLY A 5 4.62 10.58 3.36
CA GLY A 5 4.96 9.43 4.18
C GLY A 5 4.66 8.11 3.50
N LEU A 6 5.46 7.11 3.83
CA LEU A 6 5.38 5.77 3.27
C LEU A 6 4.93 4.78 4.35
N SER A 7 4.03 3.87 3.99
CA SER A 7 3.68 2.71 4.84
C SER A 7 4.73 1.62 4.63
N GLU A 8 4.94 0.78 5.65
CA GLU A 8 5.88 -0.35 5.54
C GLU A 8 5.51 -1.28 4.36
N LEU A 9 6.52 -1.87 3.74
CA LEU A 9 6.32 -2.89 2.71
C LEU A 9 5.91 -4.20 3.36
N HIS A 10 4.74 -4.72 2.96
CA HIS A 10 4.23 -6.01 3.43
C HIS A 10 4.57 -7.11 2.43
N PHE A 11 5.38 -8.08 2.86
CA PHE A 11 5.71 -9.25 2.05
C PHE A 11 4.69 -10.36 2.31
N VAL A 12 3.93 -10.71 1.27
CA VAL A 12 2.98 -11.82 1.33
C VAL A 12 3.76 -13.15 1.42
N PRO A 13 3.46 -14.02 2.40
CA PRO A 13 4.16 -15.30 2.54
C PRO A 13 4.04 -16.18 1.28
N PRO A 14 5.03 -17.04 1.00
CA PRO A 14 4.95 -17.96 -0.13
C PRO A 14 3.68 -18.81 -0.09
N LYS A 15 3.03 -18.98 -1.24
CA LYS A 15 1.76 -19.72 -1.42
C LYS A 15 0.53 -19.10 -0.74
N GLN A 16 0.64 -17.92 -0.14
CA GLN A 16 -0.49 -17.19 0.41
C GLN A 16 -1.22 -16.40 -0.69
N THR A 17 -2.54 -16.56 -0.78
CA THR A 17 -3.40 -15.70 -1.61
C THR A 17 -3.88 -14.51 -0.82
N VAL A 18 -3.84 -13.32 -1.41
CA VAL A 18 -4.46 -12.12 -0.85
C VAL A 18 -5.96 -12.14 -1.17
N ASN A 19 -6.73 -12.79 -0.30
CA ASN A 19 -8.19 -12.69 -0.30
C ASN A 19 -8.64 -11.49 0.56
N SER A 20 -9.94 -11.21 0.60
CA SER A 20 -10.45 -10.05 1.37
C SER A 20 -10.17 -10.14 2.88
N GLN A 21 -10.16 -11.36 3.45
CA GLN A 21 -9.86 -11.53 4.87
C GLN A 21 -8.40 -11.17 5.16
N TYR A 22 -7.47 -11.75 4.39
CA TYR A 22 -6.05 -11.46 4.51
C TYR A 22 -5.75 -9.98 4.28
N TYR A 23 -6.37 -9.39 3.25
CA TYR A 23 -6.19 -7.97 2.95
C TYR A 23 -6.61 -7.07 4.12
N VAL A 24 -7.76 -7.35 4.75
CA VAL A 24 -8.21 -6.59 5.93
C VAL A 24 -7.29 -6.82 7.13
N GLU A 25 -7.07 -8.07 7.52
CA GLU A 25 -6.44 -8.41 8.81
C GLU A 25 -4.92 -8.23 8.80
N GLU A 26 -4.27 -8.57 7.70
CA GLU A 26 -2.80 -8.61 7.62
C GLU A 26 -2.23 -7.35 6.98
N ILE A 27 -2.99 -6.67 6.12
CA ILE A 27 -2.51 -5.49 5.40
C ILE A 27 -3.14 -4.21 5.95
N LEU A 28 -4.46 -4.06 5.90
CA LEU A 28 -5.11 -2.81 6.33
C LEU A 28 -5.00 -2.60 7.84
N GLU A 29 -5.38 -3.58 8.66
CA GLU A 29 -5.35 -3.47 10.12
C GLU A 29 -3.93 -3.15 10.63
N LYS A 30 -2.91 -3.82 10.06
CA LYS A 30 -1.51 -3.67 10.51
C LYS A 30 -0.83 -2.46 9.90
N SER A 31 -0.88 -2.30 8.58
CA SER A 31 -0.10 -1.24 7.91
C SER A 31 -0.82 0.10 7.90
N TYR A 32 -2.13 0.12 7.60
CA TYR A 32 -2.86 1.39 7.53
C TYR A 32 -3.01 2.03 8.90
N ARG A 33 -3.47 1.28 9.92
CA ARG A 33 -3.68 1.85 11.27
C ARG A 33 -2.40 2.41 11.88
N LEU A 34 -1.28 1.70 11.74
CA LEU A 34 0.02 2.19 12.19
C LEU A 34 0.43 3.47 11.46
N ALA A 35 0.12 3.58 10.16
CA ALA A 35 0.51 4.74 9.36
C ALA A 35 -0.34 5.99 9.62
N VAL A 36 -1.65 5.85 9.83
CA VAL A 36 -2.54 7.01 10.04
C VAL A 36 -2.40 7.65 11.42
N GLY A 37 -1.95 6.91 12.43
CA GLY A 37 -1.70 7.44 13.78
C GLY A 37 -0.40 8.25 13.92
N ARG A 38 0.43 8.33 12.87
CA ARG A 38 1.73 9.02 12.93
C ARG A 38 1.54 10.53 13.01
N SER A 39 2.32 11.19 13.87
CA SER A 39 2.27 12.64 14.09
C SER A 39 3.52 13.40 13.64
N LYS A 40 4.66 12.71 13.45
CA LYS A 40 5.93 13.36 13.11
C LYS A 40 5.85 14.08 11.76
N THR A 41 6.43 15.27 11.67
CA THR A 41 6.46 16.08 10.44
C THR A 41 7.80 16.01 9.69
N ALA A 42 8.86 15.60 10.38
CA ALA A 42 10.22 15.48 9.86
C ALA A 42 10.84 14.11 10.23
N GLY A 43 12.04 13.81 9.73
CA GLY A 43 12.73 12.53 9.95
C GLY A 43 12.47 11.49 8.86
N SER A 44 12.54 10.20 9.16
CA SER A 44 12.29 9.14 8.17
C SER A 44 10.87 9.18 7.61
N ILE A 45 10.72 9.02 6.29
CA ILE A 45 9.41 8.97 5.60
C ILE A 45 8.51 7.83 6.11
N LEU A 46 9.10 6.78 6.70
CA LEU A 46 8.38 5.67 7.33
C LEU A 46 7.77 6.04 8.68
N THR A 47 8.14 7.17 9.26
CA THR A 47 7.65 7.61 10.58
C THR A 47 6.85 8.91 10.53
N ARG A 48 6.91 9.63 9.40
CA ARG A 48 6.17 10.87 9.19
C ARG A 48 4.68 10.59 9.05
N LYS A 49 3.87 11.59 9.43
CA LYS A 49 2.44 11.62 9.17
C LYS A 49 2.16 11.57 7.67
N LEU A 50 1.17 10.79 7.27
CA LEU A 50 0.83 10.62 5.86
C LEU A 50 0.36 11.93 5.24
N LEU A 51 -0.52 12.68 5.90
CA LEU A 51 -1.05 13.94 5.37
C LEU A 51 -1.05 15.03 6.44
N PRO A 52 -1.03 16.32 6.05
CA PRO A 52 -1.19 17.42 6.99
C PRO A 52 -2.51 17.33 7.75
N ASN A 53 -3.58 17.02 7.04
CA ASN A 53 -4.93 16.81 7.54
C ASN A 53 -5.48 15.48 6.99
N MET A 54 -5.65 14.49 7.87
CA MET A 54 -6.21 13.19 7.50
C MET A 54 -7.71 13.24 7.21
N SER A 55 -8.47 14.22 7.73
CA SER A 55 -9.92 14.27 7.48
C SER A 55 -10.28 14.56 6.01
N ARG A 56 -9.32 15.05 5.23
CA ARG A 56 -9.44 15.28 3.78
C ARG A 56 -8.81 14.16 2.96
N ALA A 57 -8.34 13.10 3.61
CA ALA A 57 -7.71 11.98 2.92
C ALA A 57 -8.76 11.17 2.16
N ILE A 58 -8.41 10.79 0.94
CA ILE A 58 -9.14 9.80 0.17
C ILE A 58 -8.24 8.59 0.04
N PHE A 59 -8.69 7.45 0.54
CA PHE A 59 -8.01 6.18 0.33
C PHE A 59 -8.35 5.62 -1.06
N MET A 60 -7.31 5.25 -1.79
CA MET A 60 -7.38 4.80 -3.18
C MET A 60 -6.83 3.37 -3.25
N GLN A 61 -7.57 2.49 -3.93
CA GLN A 61 -7.20 1.11 -4.21
C GLN A 61 -7.78 0.72 -5.57
N ASP A 62 -7.16 -0.25 -6.25
CA ASP A 62 -7.65 -0.73 -7.55
C ASP A 62 -8.90 -1.63 -7.40
N GLY A 63 -9.43 -2.08 -8.55
CA GLY A 63 -10.62 -2.93 -8.63
C GLY A 63 -10.40 -4.42 -8.31
N ALA A 64 -9.27 -4.84 -7.70
CA ALA A 64 -9.02 -6.25 -7.45
C ALA A 64 -10.15 -6.93 -6.62
N PRO A 65 -10.40 -8.24 -6.78
CA PRO A 65 -11.48 -8.93 -6.07
C PRO A 65 -11.42 -8.80 -4.55
N ALA A 66 -10.21 -8.82 -3.96
CA ALA A 66 -10.03 -8.62 -2.52
C ALA A 66 -10.42 -7.21 -2.06
N HIS A 67 -10.20 -6.19 -2.90
CA HIS A 67 -10.48 -4.79 -2.59
C HIS A 67 -11.98 -4.47 -2.72
N THR A 68 -12.64 -5.09 -3.70
CA THR A 68 -14.07 -4.85 -4.02
C THR A 68 -15.04 -5.74 -3.23
N ALA A 69 -14.55 -6.71 -2.47
CA ALA A 69 -15.34 -7.57 -1.60
C ALA A 69 -16.04 -6.77 -0.48
N SER A 70 -17.26 -7.19 -0.10
CA SER A 70 -18.08 -6.50 0.90
C SER A 70 -17.35 -6.29 2.23
N ARG A 71 -16.61 -7.30 2.71
CA ARG A 71 -15.81 -7.22 3.95
C ARG A 71 -14.82 -6.05 3.90
N THR A 72 -14.10 -5.91 2.81
CA THR A 72 -13.09 -4.86 2.64
C THR A 72 -13.76 -3.49 2.53
N GLN A 73 -14.82 -3.39 1.74
CA GLN A 73 -15.57 -2.13 1.56
C GLN A 73 -16.17 -1.64 2.87
N GLU A 74 -16.74 -2.53 3.69
CA GLU A 74 -17.27 -2.22 5.01
C GLU A 74 -16.17 -1.78 5.98
N TRP A 75 -15.04 -2.47 5.98
CA TRP A 75 -13.89 -2.07 6.80
C TRP A 75 -13.40 -0.67 6.39
N CYS A 76 -13.21 -0.39 5.10
CA CYS A 76 -12.79 0.94 4.63
C CYS A 76 -13.78 2.03 5.03
N LYS A 77 -15.08 1.79 4.86
CA LYS A 77 -16.14 2.73 5.26
C LYS A 77 -16.10 3.08 6.75
N ASN A 78 -15.79 2.09 7.61
CA ASN A 78 -15.79 2.29 9.05
C ASN A 78 -14.48 2.87 9.60
N ASN A 79 -13.38 2.80 8.84
CA ASN A 79 -12.03 3.12 9.35
C ASN A 79 -11.36 4.29 8.63
N MET A 80 -11.92 4.77 7.52
CA MET A 80 -11.30 5.78 6.68
C MET A 80 -12.22 7.01 6.54
N PRO A 81 -11.67 8.24 6.51
CA PRO A 81 -12.48 9.46 6.32
C PRO A 81 -13.27 9.44 5.01
N THR A 82 -12.56 9.12 3.92
CA THR A 82 -13.13 8.88 2.60
C THR A 82 -12.31 7.79 1.91
N PHE A 83 -12.95 6.98 1.09
CA PHE A 83 -12.27 6.02 0.22
C PHE A 83 -13.01 5.90 -1.11
N TRP A 84 -12.30 5.46 -2.15
CA TRP A 84 -12.92 5.09 -3.42
C TRP A 84 -13.58 3.73 -3.29
N ALA A 85 -14.91 3.74 -3.25
CA ALA A 85 -15.73 2.55 -3.18
C ALA A 85 -15.65 1.74 -4.48
N LYS A 86 -16.16 0.52 -4.43
CA LYS A 86 -16.30 -0.34 -5.61
C LYS A 86 -17.01 0.44 -6.73
N GLY A 87 -16.34 0.53 -7.89
CA GLY A 87 -16.87 1.20 -9.09
C GLY A 87 -16.36 2.63 -9.31
N GLU A 88 -15.73 3.25 -8.30
CA GLU A 88 -15.09 4.57 -8.45
C GLU A 88 -13.78 4.49 -9.26
N TRP A 89 -13.02 3.40 -9.09
CA TRP A 89 -11.83 3.14 -9.89
C TRP A 89 -12.22 2.67 -11.30
N PRO A 90 -11.78 3.34 -12.38
CA PRO A 90 -12.03 2.87 -13.73
C PRO A 90 -11.34 1.52 -13.97
N GLY A 91 -12.10 0.55 -14.45
CA GLY A 91 -11.57 -0.80 -14.70
C GLY A 91 -10.44 -0.78 -15.73
N ASN A 92 -9.40 -1.61 -15.51
CA ASN A 92 -8.25 -1.77 -16.42
C ASN A 92 -7.46 -0.48 -16.72
N SER A 93 -7.35 0.43 -15.75
CA SER A 93 -6.53 1.65 -15.88
C SER A 93 -5.33 1.64 -14.92
N PRO A 94 -4.35 0.74 -15.08
CA PRO A 94 -3.13 0.73 -14.26
C PRO A 94 -2.37 2.05 -14.35
N ASP A 95 -2.42 2.72 -15.50
CA ASP A 95 -1.85 4.02 -15.82
C ASP A 95 -2.34 5.16 -14.91
N LEU A 96 -3.51 5.02 -14.28
CA LEU A 96 -4.01 5.99 -13.31
C LEU A 96 -3.51 5.73 -11.89
N ASN A 97 -2.97 4.53 -11.62
CA ASN A 97 -2.54 4.15 -10.28
C ASN A 97 -1.13 4.63 -10.01
N THR A 98 -1.01 5.68 -9.19
CA THR A 98 0.28 6.26 -8.79
C THR A 98 1.29 5.25 -8.20
N ILE A 99 0.85 4.08 -7.71
CA ILE A 99 1.76 3.04 -7.25
C ILE A 99 2.51 2.35 -8.40
N GLU A 100 1.94 2.28 -9.60
CA GLU A 100 2.60 1.68 -10.77
C GLU A 100 3.86 2.46 -11.16
N ASN A 101 3.81 3.79 -11.06
CA ASN A 101 4.99 4.63 -11.26
C ASN A 101 6.10 4.31 -10.25
N LEU A 102 5.75 4.04 -9.00
CA LEU A 102 6.73 3.64 -7.98
C LEU A 102 7.26 2.23 -8.25
N TRP A 103 6.41 1.30 -8.70
CA TRP A 103 6.86 -0.04 -9.09
C TRP A 103 7.83 0.00 -10.27
N SER A 104 7.60 0.88 -11.26
CA SER A 104 8.52 1.08 -12.38
C SER A 104 9.88 1.57 -11.90
N ILE A 105 9.92 2.63 -11.07
CA ILE A 105 11.16 3.17 -10.50
C ILE A 105 11.89 2.12 -9.67
N LEU A 106 11.15 1.33 -8.88
CA LEU A 106 11.72 0.28 -8.05
C LEU A 106 12.31 -0.84 -8.91
N GLN A 107 11.63 -1.24 -9.98
CA GLN A 107 12.10 -2.25 -10.91
C GLN A 107 13.37 -1.78 -11.63
N GLU A 108 13.43 -0.53 -12.09
CA GLU A 108 14.64 0.06 -12.69
C GLU A 108 15.84 -0.02 -11.73
N LYS A 109 15.66 0.42 -10.49
CA LYS A 109 16.69 0.32 -9.45
C LYS A 109 17.14 -1.12 -9.18
N LEU A 110 16.20 -2.07 -9.14
CA LEU A 110 16.53 -3.48 -8.93
C LEU A 110 17.33 -4.07 -10.10
N ASN A 111 17.05 -3.63 -11.32
CA ASN A 111 17.77 -4.09 -12.52
C ASN A 111 19.23 -3.61 -12.55
N GLU A 112 19.55 -2.51 -11.86
CA GLU A 112 20.94 -2.04 -11.67
C GLU A 112 21.70 -2.86 -10.62
N MET A 113 20.99 -3.60 -9.76
CA MET A 113 21.59 -4.44 -8.71
C MET A 113 21.98 -5.83 -9.22
N LYS A 114 22.80 -6.54 -8.44
CA LYS A 114 23.07 -7.96 -8.72
C LYS A 114 21.76 -8.76 -8.61
N PRO A 115 21.49 -9.68 -9.56
CA PRO A 115 20.29 -10.52 -9.52
C PRO A 115 20.15 -11.24 -8.18
N SER A 116 18.95 -11.16 -7.59
CA SER A 116 18.63 -11.91 -6.37
C SER A 116 18.51 -13.40 -6.69
N THR A 117 19.12 -14.25 -5.87
CA THR A 117 19.08 -15.71 -6.06
C THR A 117 17.95 -16.39 -5.28
N ASN A 118 17.30 -15.66 -4.37
CA ASN A 118 16.19 -16.14 -3.55
C ASN A 118 15.31 -14.98 -3.05
N LEU A 119 14.15 -15.32 -2.48
CA LEU A 119 13.15 -14.36 -1.99
C LEU A 119 13.67 -13.48 -0.84
N ASN A 120 14.53 -14.00 0.04
CA ASN A 120 15.06 -13.21 1.15
C ASN A 120 16.00 -12.13 0.62
N GLN A 121 16.89 -12.48 -0.32
CA GLN A 121 17.77 -11.51 -0.96
C GLN A 121 16.99 -10.43 -1.69
N LEU A 122 15.92 -10.80 -2.39
CA LEU A 122 15.05 -9.83 -3.05
C LEU A 122 14.39 -8.89 -2.03
N ALA A 123 13.88 -9.43 -0.92
CA ALA A 123 13.26 -8.64 0.13
C ALA A 123 14.25 -7.68 0.82
N GLU A 124 15.50 -8.10 1.01
CA GLU A 124 16.58 -7.25 1.52
C GLU A 124 16.93 -6.14 0.54
N ASN A 125 17.12 -6.47 -0.73
CA ASN A 125 17.40 -5.48 -1.78
C ASN A 125 16.30 -4.41 -1.83
N LEU A 126 15.03 -4.83 -1.81
CA LEU A 126 13.84 -3.96 -1.77
C LEU A 126 13.78 -3.03 -0.55
N LYS A 127 14.33 -3.44 0.61
CA LYS A 127 14.37 -2.62 1.83
C LYS A 127 15.57 -1.67 1.87
N SER A 128 16.60 -1.95 1.07
CA SER A 128 17.86 -1.19 1.05
C SER A 128 17.94 -0.08 -0.01
N GLY A 129 17.06 -0.11 -1.03
CA GLY A 129 17.02 0.83 -2.16
C GLY A 129 16.16 2.07 -1.95
#